data_AF-A0A833R2E5-F1
#
_entry.id   AF-A0A833R2E5-F1
#
_cell.length_a   1.000
_cell.length_b   1.000
_cell.length_c   1.000
_cell.angle_alpha   90.00
_cell.angle_beta   90.00
_cell.angle_gamma   90.00
#
_symmetry.space_group_name_H-M   'P 1'
#
loop_
_entity.id
_entity.type
_entity.pdbx_description
1 polymer ?
#
loop_
_entity_poly.entity_id
_entity_poly.type
_entity_poly.pdbx_seq_one_letter_code
_entity_poly.pdbx_strand_id
1 'polypeptide(L)'
;MQAGAVIIYKSLLLSPPSSFSFPKMPPHKLPISIHALLFLFCLLASTSHGRRISVTRNSTYHSNTSTAVYLWPLPKHFTHGDHTLSVSPDLTLNLQGVAHHSSIVQEAFERYRDLIFKSWAHAGSTSEYDVSTLNVLVSSDNETLQLGVDESYTLYLGAKQSGSIVGGAIIEANTVYGALRGLETFSQLCVFNYDTKAVEVYNAPWYIQDEPRFAFRGLLLDTSRHYLPVHVIKEVIEAMSYTKLNVLHWHIIDAQSFPLEVPSYPKLWKASYTKQERYAVEDAYDIVDFAKKRGIHVMAETDVPGHAESWGVGYPDLWPSENCTMPLDVSKEFTFEVISSILSDMRKIFPFGMFHLGGDEVNTDCWNNTAHVKEWLTEHDLTTEGAYQYFVLKAQQIAIDLNWIPVNWEETFDNFGENLNPLTVVHNWLGPGVCPKAVEKGFKCIVSNQGVWYLDHLDVPWEKFYTSEPLEGINNTAHHKLVLGGEVCMWSETADTSDVQQTIWPRAAAAAEKLWSPLEATAVYDLNQTVLPRFQYFRCLLNNRGIAAAPVTNFYARRPPIGPGSCFDQ
;
A
#
# COMPACT_ATOMS: atom_id res chain seq x y z
N MET A 1 -2.32 38.38 -1.18
CA MET A 1 -3.01 37.96 0.06
C MET A 1 -4.02 36.89 -0.32
N GLN A 2 -4.34 35.99 0.61
CA GLN A 2 -5.04 34.72 0.34
C GLN A 2 -6.55 34.87 0.07
N ALA A 3 -7.08 33.93 -0.71
CA ALA A 3 -8.31 33.17 -0.43
C ALA A 3 -8.22 31.88 -1.30
N GLY A 4 -8.45 30.66 -0.82
CA GLY A 4 -8.83 30.21 0.53
C GLY A 4 -10.31 29.87 0.64
N ALA A 5 -10.72 28.69 0.18
CA ALA A 5 -12.05 28.14 0.40
C ALA A 5 -12.11 27.40 1.75
N VAL A 6 -13.19 27.61 2.53
CA VAL A 6 -13.37 27.06 3.87
C VAL A 6 -14.82 26.60 4.07
N ILE A 7 -14.96 25.46 4.75
CA ILE A 7 -16.22 24.81 5.14
C ILE A 7 -17.10 25.74 6.01
N ILE A 8 -18.42 25.71 5.80
CA ILE A 8 -19.35 26.67 6.39
C ILE A 8 -19.60 26.42 7.89
N TYR A 9 -19.36 27.46 8.71
CA TYR A 9 -20.06 27.68 9.98
C TYR A 9 -20.97 28.92 9.86
N LYS A 10 -22.22 28.81 10.33
CA LYS A 10 -23.22 29.90 10.24
C LYS A 10 -22.96 31.03 11.25
N SER A 11 -22.95 32.27 10.78
CA SER A 11 -23.25 33.47 11.58
C SER A 11 -23.73 34.61 10.67
N LEU A 12 -24.80 35.32 11.04
CA LEU A 12 -25.33 36.45 10.26
C LEU A 12 -24.59 37.76 10.56
N LEU A 13 -24.42 38.58 9.52
CA LEU A 13 -23.99 39.98 9.64
C LEU A 13 -25.12 40.91 9.19
N LEU A 14 -25.32 42.00 9.94
CA LEU A 14 -26.02 43.21 9.51
C LEU A 14 -25.14 44.43 9.83
N SER A 15 -25.11 45.38 8.90
CA SER A 15 -24.21 46.53 8.85
C SER A 15 -24.68 47.71 9.74
N PRO A 16 -23.89 48.79 9.92
CA PRO A 16 -23.78 49.50 11.20
C PRO A 16 -24.51 50.86 11.26
N PRO A 17 -24.44 51.52 12.43
CA PRO A 17 -24.18 52.96 12.47
C PRO A 17 -23.04 53.37 13.44
N SER A 18 -22.77 54.68 13.50
CA SER A 18 -21.53 55.30 13.98
C SER A 18 -21.56 55.88 15.41
N SER A 19 -20.34 56.16 15.92
CA SER A 19 -19.94 57.08 17.01
C SER A 19 -20.47 56.88 18.46
N PHE A 20 -19.55 56.83 19.45
CA PHE A 20 -19.29 57.93 20.41
C PHE A 20 -18.17 57.61 21.45
N SER A 21 -17.59 58.69 21.98
CA SER A 21 -16.48 58.89 22.96
C SER A 21 -16.21 57.91 24.14
N PHE A 22 -14.92 57.80 24.51
CA PHE A 22 -14.40 57.28 25.79
C PHE A 22 -14.26 58.36 26.90
N PRO A 23 -14.54 58.05 28.18
CA PRO A 23 -14.03 58.75 29.36
C PRO A 23 -12.91 57.98 30.12
N LYS A 24 -12.22 58.63 31.08
CA LYS A 24 -10.98 58.17 31.76
C LYS A 24 -11.15 57.75 33.24
N MET A 25 -10.37 56.74 33.68
CA MET A 25 -9.80 56.51 35.05
C MET A 25 -10.81 56.29 36.21
N PRO A 26 -10.44 55.88 37.46
CA PRO A 26 -9.12 55.67 38.12
C PRO A 26 -8.94 54.29 38.87
N PRO A 27 -7.85 54.05 39.64
CA PRO A 27 -7.50 52.70 40.19
C PRO A 27 -7.60 52.50 41.73
N HIS A 28 -7.32 51.24 42.16
CA HIS A 28 -6.98 50.70 43.50
C HIS A 28 -8.06 50.41 44.56
N LYS A 29 -8.03 49.16 45.09
CA LYS A 29 -7.77 48.82 46.52
C LYS A 29 -7.45 47.31 46.74
N LEU A 30 -6.58 47.04 47.72
CA LEU A 30 -6.17 45.72 48.29
C LEU A 30 -7.09 45.34 49.51
N PRO A 31 -6.90 44.30 50.38
CA PRO A 31 -5.68 43.55 50.76
C PRO A 31 -5.81 42.05 51.26
N ILE A 32 -4.73 41.48 51.88
CA ILE A 32 -4.66 40.37 52.89
C ILE A 32 -4.97 38.93 52.37
N SER A 33 -4.25 37.84 52.66
CA SER A 33 -3.14 37.45 53.57
C SER A 33 -2.27 36.34 52.91
N ILE A 34 -1.23 35.67 53.45
CA ILE A 34 -0.49 35.70 54.74
C ILE A 34 1.03 35.48 54.44
N HIS A 35 1.92 35.04 55.37
CA HIS A 35 3.38 34.98 55.13
C HIS A 35 4.18 33.84 55.85
N ALA A 36 5.26 33.39 55.17
CA ALA A 36 6.65 33.18 55.67
C ALA A 36 7.13 31.90 56.43
N LEU A 37 8.49 31.85 56.53
CA LEU A 37 9.44 30.89 57.13
C LEU A 37 9.88 29.70 56.23
N LEU A 38 11.17 29.34 56.09
CA LEU A 38 12.45 29.97 56.48
C LEU A 38 13.61 29.37 55.60
N PHE A 39 14.74 30.08 55.47
CA PHE A 39 15.96 29.63 54.76
C PHE A 39 17.16 29.51 55.71
N LEU A 40 18.20 28.78 55.28
CA LEU A 40 19.53 28.57 55.89
C LEU A 40 19.62 27.70 57.18
N PHE A 41 20.35 26.59 57.07
CA PHE A 41 21.50 26.29 57.94
C PHE A 41 22.52 25.41 57.20
N CYS A 42 23.81 25.53 57.53
CA CYS A 42 24.90 24.79 56.92
C CYS A 42 25.84 24.21 57.98
N LEU A 43 26.59 23.14 57.61
CA LEU A 43 27.85 22.67 58.22
C LEU A 43 27.81 22.10 59.66
N LEU A 44 27.86 20.76 59.81
CA LEU A 44 29.05 19.98 60.27
C LEU A 44 28.71 18.54 60.74
N ALA A 45 29.63 17.60 60.46
CA ALA A 45 29.78 16.24 61.05
C ALA A 45 28.62 15.21 60.81
N SER A 46 28.84 13.89 60.65
CA SER A 46 30.08 13.08 60.66
C SER A 46 29.96 11.79 59.84
N THR A 47 31.08 11.39 59.23
CA THR A 47 31.52 10.02 58.84
C THR A 47 30.55 8.82 58.91
N SER A 48 30.39 8.13 57.78
CA SER A 48 30.53 6.66 57.72
C SER A 48 31.04 6.21 56.34
N HIS A 49 31.75 5.08 56.28
CA HIS A 49 32.57 4.69 55.13
C HIS A 49 31.80 3.91 54.05
N GLY A 50 32.03 4.31 52.79
CA GLY A 50 32.38 3.45 51.66
C GLY A 50 31.64 2.12 51.44
N ARG A 51 30.79 2.09 50.40
CA ARG A 51 30.71 0.94 49.48
C ARG A 51 30.41 1.42 48.05
N ARG A 52 31.46 1.52 47.22
CA ARG A 52 31.28 1.57 45.75
C ARG A 52 30.79 0.19 45.31
N ILE A 53 29.50 0.05 45.02
CA ILE A 53 29.02 -1.09 44.24
C ILE A 53 29.26 -0.73 42.77
N SER A 54 30.34 -1.29 42.21
CA SER A 54 30.53 -1.33 40.76
C SER A 54 29.48 -2.29 40.20
N VAL A 55 28.36 -1.75 39.71
CA VAL A 55 27.45 -2.52 38.86
C VAL A 55 28.08 -2.55 37.47
N THR A 56 28.93 -3.55 37.25
CA THR A 56 29.28 -3.99 35.90
C THR A 56 28.01 -4.45 35.20
N ARG A 57 27.43 -3.57 34.38
CA ARG A 57 26.40 -3.96 33.40
C ARG A 57 27.08 -4.86 32.38
N ASN A 58 27.08 -6.18 32.62
CA ASN A 58 27.36 -7.16 31.59
C ASN A 58 26.29 -6.99 30.50
N SER A 59 26.70 -6.53 29.32
CA SER A 59 25.86 -6.55 28.12
C SER A 59 25.84 -7.96 27.52
N THR A 60 25.25 -8.90 28.26
CA THR A 60 24.82 -10.20 27.71
C THR A 60 23.40 -10.05 27.20
N TYR A 61 23.26 -9.47 26.01
CA TYR A 61 22.02 -9.55 25.23
C TYR A 61 22.18 -10.67 24.20
N HIS A 62 21.09 -11.42 23.95
CA HIS A 62 21.04 -12.63 23.12
C HIS A 62 21.81 -13.86 23.64
N SER A 63 21.40 -14.37 24.81
CA SER A 63 21.47 -15.82 25.08
C SER A 63 20.37 -16.29 26.05
N ASN A 64 19.15 -16.49 25.52
CA ASN A 64 18.20 -17.58 25.87
C ASN A 64 16.78 -17.28 25.38
N THR A 65 16.16 -18.29 24.74
CA THR A 65 14.71 -18.48 24.59
C THR A 65 13.87 -17.26 24.17
N SER A 66 13.90 -16.93 22.87
CA SER A 66 12.76 -16.30 22.20
C SER A 66 12.07 -17.35 21.33
N THR A 67 10.81 -17.69 21.65
CA THR A 67 9.94 -18.53 20.82
C THR A 67 9.23 -17.71 19.73
N ALA A 68 9.64 -16.45 19.50
CA ALA A 68 9.00 -15.57 18.54
C ALA A 68 9.47 -15.86 17.12
N VAL A 69 8.51 -16.01 16.21
CA VAL A 69 8.73 -16.22 14.77
C VAL A 69 8.72 -14.87 14.06
N TYR A 70 9.88 -14.39 13.64
CA TYR A 70 10.05 -13.07 13.02
C TYR A 70 9.76 -13.07 11.51
N LEU A 71 8.59 -13.60 11.12
CA LEU A 71 8.09 -13.60 9.75
C LEU A 71 6.94 -12.60 9.57
N TRP A 72 6.88 -12.00 8.37
CA TRP A 72 5.84 -11.05 7.97
C TRP A 72 5.59 -11.06 6.45
N PRO A 73 4.35 -11.26 5.96
CA PRO A 73 3.21 -11.83 6.68
C PRO A 73 3.53 -13.18 7.34
N LEU A 74 2.86 -13.49 8.44
CA LEU A 74 2.96 -14.79 9.11
C LEU A 74 2.39 -15.91 8.22
N PRO A 75 3.16 -16.97 7.89
CA PRO A 75 2.68 -18.03 7.01
C PRO A 75 1.47 -18.79 7.55
N LYS A 76 0.63 -19.32 6.64
CA LYS A 76 -0.57 -20.10 6.98
C LYS A 76 -0.27 -21.29 7.90
N HIS A 77 0.75 -22.09 7.57
CA HIS A 77 1.22 -23.21 8.38
C HIS A 77 2.74 -23.23 8.43
N PHE A 78 3.33 -23.39 9.62
CA PHE A 78 4.76 -23.58 9.77
C PHE A 78 5.11 -24.44 10.99
N THR A 79 6.25 -25.12 10.93
CA THR A 79 6.95 -25.72 12.06
C THR A 79 8.44 -25.38 11.97
N HIS A 80 9.11 -25.40 13.12
CA HIS A 80 10.53 -25.08 13.25
C HIS A 80 11.18 -25.98 14.31
N GLY A 81 12.50 -26.15 14.23
CA GLY A 81 13.31 -26.84 15.23
C GLY A 81 14.02 -25.87 16.19
N ASP A 82 15.19 -26.29 16.66
CA ASP A 82 16.03 -25.60 17.64
C ASP A 82 17.51 -25.48 17.21
N HIS A 83 17.86 -25.90 15.98
CA HIS A 83 19.22 -25.82 15.44
C HIS A 83 19.47 -24.51 14.69
N THR A 84 20.75 -24.15 14.54
CA THR A 84 21.18 -23.02 13.69
C THR A 84 21.95 -23.59 12.50
N LEU A 85 21.62 -23.13 11.29
CA LEU A 85 22.31 -23.50 10.05
C LEU A 85 23.14 -22.33 9.52
N SER A 86 24.29 -22.63 8.93
CA SER A 86 25.13 -21.69 8.18
C SER A 86 24.75 -21.67 6.70
N VAL A 87 24.70 -20.47 6.10
CA VAL A 87 24.39 -20.28 4.67
C VAL A 87 25.62 -19.75 3.92
N SER A 88 25.97 -20.40 2.81
CA SER A 88 27.11 -20.02 1.96
C SER A 88 26.91 -18.63 1.35
N PRO A 89 27.91 -17.73 1.37
CA PRO A 89 27.86 -16.46 0.64
C PRO A 89 27.87 -16.67 -0.88
N ASP A 90 28.32 -17.83 -1.35
CA ASP A 90 28.27 -18.26 -2.74
C ASP A 90 27.04 -19.14 -2.99
N LEU A 91 25.90 -18.81 -2.36
CA LEU A 91 24.64 -19.54 -2.50
C LEU A 91 24.26 -19.66 -3.99
N THR A 92 23.99 -20.89 -4.43
CA THR A 92 23.61 -21.20 -5.82
C THR A 92 22.12 -21.52 -5.95
N LEU A 93 21.52 -21.15 -7.08
CA LEU A 93 20.17 -21.58 -7.46
C LEU A 93 20.25 -22.87 -8.26
N ASN A 94 19.44 -23.85 -7.88
CA ASN A 94 19.13 -25.02 -8.69
C ASN A 94 17.64 -25.00 -9.05
N LEU A 95 17.31 -24.33 -10.15
CA LEU A 95 15.93 -24.20 -10.64
C LEU A 95 15.53 -25.45 -11.42
N GLN A 96 14.50 -26.13 -10.95
CA GLN A 96 14.00 -27.42 -11.43
C GLN A 96 12.53 -27.33 -11.87
N GLY A 97 12.06 -28.39 -12.53
CA GLY A 97 10.72 -28.45 -13.10
C GLY A 97 10.69 -27.87 -14.51
N VAL A 98 9.49 -27.62 -15.03
CA VAL A 98 9.32 -27.15 -16.41
C VAL A 98 9.82 -25.73 -16.60
N ALA A 99 9.64 -24.85 -15.60
CA ALA A 99 10.07 -23.44 -15.64
C ALA A 99 11.57 -23.22 -15.34
N HIS A 100 12.43 -24.23 -15.53
CA HIS A 100 13.88 -24.13 -15.31
C HIS A 100 14.61 -23.03 -16.12
N HIS A 101 13.97 -22.47 -17.15
CA HIS A 101 14.45 -21.33 -17.93
C HIS A 101 13.82 -19.98 -17.55
N SER A 102 13.00 -19.91 -16.49
CA SER A 102 12.29 -18.70 -16.08
C SER A 102 13.26 -17.60 -15.63
N SER A 103 13.32 -16.50 -16.37
CA SER A 103 14.05 -15.30 -15.95
C SER A 103 13.43 -14.66 -14.72
N ILE A 104 12.11 -14.75 -14.53
CA ILE A 104 11.40 -14.22 -13.35
C ILE A 104 12.00 -14.80 -12.06
N VAL A 105 12.19 -16.13 -12.00
CA VAL A 105 12.72 -16.79 -10.80
C VAL A 105 14.24 -16.62 -10.67
N GLN A 106 14.98 -16.64 -11.78
CA GLN A 106 16.43 -16.42 -11.79
C GLN A 106 16.80 -14.99 -11.33
N GLU A 107 16.19 -13.96 -11.93
CA GLU A 107 16.39 -12.56 -11.52
C GLU A 107 15.91 -12.33 -10.07
N ALA A 108 14.85 -13.00 -9.62
CA ALA A 108 14.40 -12.89 -8.24
C ALA A 108 15.38 -13.51 -7.25
N PHE A 109 15.95 -14.67 -7.55
CA PHE A 109 16.99 -15.29 -6.73
C PHE A 109 18.21 -14.37 -6.59
N GLU A 110 18.67 -13.76 -7.68
CA GLU A 110 19.81 -12.83 -7.64
C GLU A 110 19.50 -11.62 -6.75
N ARG A 111 18.33 -10.99 -6.90
CA ARG A 111 17.88 -9.90 -6.01
C ARG A 111 17.88 -10.35 -4.55
N TYR A 112 17.29 -11.50 -4.22
CA TYR A 112 17.22 -11.96 -2.82
C TYR A 112 18.58 -12.34 -2.25
N ARG A 113 19.48 -12.94 -3.02
CA ARG A 113 20.87 -13.18 -2.61
C ARG A 113 21.55 -11.86 -2.23
N ASP A 114 21.40 -10.83 -3.05
CA ASP A 114 22.03 -9.53 -2.84
C ASP A 114 21.40 -8.74 -1.66
N LEU A 115 20.15 -9.06 -1.27
CA LEU A 115 19.54 -8.56 -0.03
C LEU A 115 20.02 -9.32 1.23
N ILE A 116 20.22 -10.64 1.13
CA ILE A 116 20.65 -11.51 2.22
C ILE A 116 22.14 -11.28 2.56
N PHE A 117 23.00 -11.21 1.55
CA PHE A 117 24.45 -11.11 1.72
C PHE A 117 24.95 -9.68 1.51
N LYS A 118 25.81 -9.20 2.43
CA LYS A 118 26.55 -7.95 2.21
C LYS A 118 27.73 -8.21 1.29
N SER A 119 28.10 -7.24 0.44
CA SER A 119 29.19 -7.36 -0.55
C SER A 119 30.58 -7.66 0.03
N TRP A 120 30.78 -7.53 1.35
CA TRP A 120 32.01 -7.90 2.06
C TRP A 120 31.89 -9.23 2.85
N ALA A 121 30.73 -9.87 2.87
CA ALA A 121 30.48 -11.10 3.65
C ALA A 121 31.23 -12.33 3.12
N HIS A 122 31.79 -12.27 1.90
CA HIS A 122 32.67 -13.30 1.34
C HIS A 122 34.02 -13.48 2.10
N ALA A 123 34.24 -12.77 3.20
CA ALA A 123 35.49 -12.80 3.98
C ALA A 123 35.53 -13.88 5.10
N GLY A 124 34.50 -14.72 5.23
CA GLY A 124 34.42 -15.78 6.26
C GLY A 124 34.93 -17.14 5.76
N SER A 125 36.10 -17.57 6.23
CA SER A 125 36.70 -18.86 5.87
C SER A 125 36.13 -20.04 6.68
N THR A 126 34.89 -20.45 6.40
CA THR A 126 34.34 -21.76 6.82
C THR A 126 34.35 -22.72 5.63
N SER A 127 34.96 -23.89 5.78
CA SER A 127 35.18 -24.84 4.66
C SER A 127 33.96 -25.68 4.28
N GLU A 128 32.89 -25.66 5.08
CA GLU A 128 31.67 -26.40 4.86
C GLU A 128 30.49 -25.58 5.43
N TYR A 129 29.44 -25.40 4.63
CA TYR A 129 28.21 -24.68 5.00
C TYR A 129 27.04 -25.66 4.96
N ASP A 130 26.07 -25.52 5.87
CA ASP A 130 24.88 -26.37 5.91
C ASP A 130 23.99 -26.18 4.67
N VAL A 131 23.94 -24.94 4.15
CA VAL A 131 23.15 -24.55 2.98
C VAL A 131 24.03 -23.85 1.94
N SER A 132 24.36 -24.57 0.87
CA SER A 132 25.15 -24.06 -0.28
C SER A 132 24.34 -23.90 -1.58
N THR A 133 23.16 -24.53 -1.65
CA THR A 133 22.29 -24.50 -2.83
C THR A 133 20.84 -24.42 -2.39
N LEU A 134 20.10 -23.48 -2.99
CA LEU A 134 18.65 -23.39 -2.91
C LEU A 134 18.04 -24.11 -4.13
N ASN A 135 17.28 -25.16 -3.87
CA ASN A 135 16.53 -25.87 -4.92
C ASN A 135 15.15 -25.22 -5.04
N VAL A 136 14.75 -24.83 -6.24
CA VAL A 136 13.41 -24.27 -6.48
C VAL A 136 12.74 -25.14 -7.54
N LEU A 137 11.64 -25.80 -7.19
CA LEU A 137 10.85 -26.63 -8.09
C LEU A 137 9.58 -25.89 -8.48
N VAL A 138 9.40 -25.64 -9.78
CA VAL A 138 8.20 -24.98 -10.31
C VAL A 138 7.45 -25.93 -11.27
N SER A 139 6.20 -26.24 -10.91
CA SER A 139 5.38 -27.25 -11.60
C SER A 139 4.80 -26.79 -12.95
N SER A 140 4.69 -25.48 -13.21
CA SER A 140 4.14 -24.92 -14.44
C SER A 140 5.08 -23.89 -15.07
N ASP A 141 5.18 -23.94 -16.40
CA ASP A 141 5.89 -22.99 -17.28
C ASP A 141 5.02 -21.78 -17.66
N ASN A 142 3.76 -21.73 -17.21
CA ASN A 142 2.85 -20.63 -17.48
C ASN A 142 3.18 -19.41 -16.60
N GLU A 143 3.86 -18.43 -17.18
CA GLU A 143 4.17 -17.14 -16.54
C GLU A 143 3.06 -16.07 -16.73
N THR A 144 1.83 -16.45 -17.08
CA THR A 144 0.71 -15.50 -17.20
C THR A 144 0.29 -15.00 -15.83
N LEU A 145 0.42 -13.68 -15.61
CA LEU A 145 0.04 -13.02 -14.37
C LEU A 145 -1.43 -12.57 -14.43
N GLN A 146 -2.33 -13.35 -13.83
CA GLN A 146 -3.77 -13.06 -13.73
C GLN A 146 -4.25 -13.07 -12.27
N LEU A 147 -5.34 -12.36 -11.95
CA LEU A 147 -5.87 -12.36 -10.59
C LEU A 147 -6.27 -13.78 -10.18
N GLY A 148 -5.83 -14.22 -8.99
CA GLY A 148 -6.03 -15.59 -8.52
C GLY A 148 -5.13 -16.63 -9.22
N VAL A 149 -4.01 -16.20 -9.82
CA VAL A 149 -2.90 -17.11 -10.09
C VAL A 149 -2.43 -17.78 -8.80
N ASP A 150 -1.97 -19.03 -8.89
CA ASP A 150 -1.56 -19.79 -7.71
C ASP A 150 -0.24 -19.24 -7.14
N GLU A 151 -0.37 -18.52 -6.01
CA GLU A 151 0.73 -17.94 -5.22
C GLU A 151 1.17 -18.84 -4.06
N SER A 152 0.70 -20.09 -3.99
CA SER A 152 1.06 -21.03 -2.93
C SER A 152 2.48 -21.58 -3.09
N TYR A 153 3.11 -21.90 -1.95
CA TYR A 153 4.41 -22.56 -1.92
C TYR A 153 4.58 -23.43 -0.66
N THR A 154 5.50 -24.39 -0.75
CA THR A 154 6.08 -25.08 0.39
C THR A 154 7.57 -24.75 0.46
N LEU A 155 8.08 -24.37 1.64
CA LEU A 155 9.49 -24.13 1.90
C LEU A 155 9.97 -25.12 2.98
N TYR A 156 10.97 -25.92 2.64
CA TYR A 156 11.72 -26.76 3.58
C TYR A 156 13.17 -26.28 3.69
N LEU A 157 13.69 -26.20 4.91
CA LEU A 157 15.04 -25.70 5.17
C LEU A 157 15.65 -26.44 6.35
N GLY A 158 16.50 -27.43 6.07
CA GLY A 158 17.13 -28.29 7.07
C GLY A 158 18.56 -28.70 6.71
N ALA A 159 19.35 -29.10 7.70
CA ALA A 159 20.74 -29.54 7.49
C ALA A 159 20.81 -30.75 6.54
N LYS A 160 21.83 -30.77 5.66
CA LYS A 160 22.05 -31.87 4.72
C LYS A 160 22.69 -33.08 5.38
N GLN A 161 21.89 -33.90 6.05
CA GLN A 161 22.38 -35.15 6.66
C GLN A 161 22.93 -36.12 5.60
N SER A 162 24.13 -36.65 5.83
CA SER A 162 24.75 -37.64 4.93
C SER A 162 23.86 -38.88 4.78
N GLY A 163 23.45 -39.16 3.53
CA GLY A 163 22.54 -40.26 3.18
C GLY A 163 21.04 -39.91 3.19
N SER A 164 20.65 -38.69 3.60
CA SER A 164 19.26 -38.21 3.45
C SER A 164 19.05 -37.56 2.08
N ILE A 165 17.92 -37.89 1.45
CA ILE A 165 17.45 -37.24 0.21
C ILE A 165 16.71 -35.92 0.54
N VAL A 166 16.39 -35.68 1.80
CA VAL A 166 15.47 -34.63 2.29
C VAL A 166 16.22 -33.59 3.13
N GLY A 167 17.41 -33.18 2.70
CA GLY A 167 18.27 -32.22 3.40
C GLY A 167 18.78 -31.12 2.48
N GLY A 168 18.70 -29.87 2.94
CA GLY A 168 19.02 -28.66 2.18
C GLY A 168 17.92 -27.60 2.26
N ALA A 169 18.01 -26.58 1.39
CA ALA A 169 16.98 -25.58 1.17
C ALA A 169 16.18 -25.92 -0.10
N ILE A 170 14.86 -25.98 0.02
CA ILE A 170 13.93 -26.37 -1.05
C ILE A 170 12.68 -25.48 -1.02
N ILE A 171 12.34 -24.85 -2.14
CA ILE A 171 11.03 -24.21 -2.38
C ILE A 171 10.31 -25.02 -3.47
N GLU A 172 9.08 -25.45 -3.20
CA GLU A 172 8.19 -26.07 -4.18
C GLU A 172 6.98 -25.16 -4.40
N ALA A 173 6.65 -24.86 -5.66
CA ALA A 173 5.53 -24.00 -6.01
C ALA A 173 4.86 -24.44 -7.32
N ASN A 174 3.56 -24.19 -7.44
CA ASN A 174 2.83 -24.53 -8.67
C ASN A 174 3.14 -23.58 -9.83
N THR A 175 3.41 -22.30 -9.53
CA THR A 175 3.79 -21.27 -10.52
C THR A 175 5.04 -20.51 -10.08
N VAL A 176 5.62 -19.76 -11.01
CA VAL A 176 6.73 -18.84 -10.72
C VAL A 176 6.36 -17.83 -9.62
N TYR A 177 5.08 -17.44 -9.49
CA TYR A 177 4.63 -16.46 -8.51
C TYR A 177 4.65 -17.01 -7.09
N GLY A 178 4.22 -18.26 -6.88
CA GLY A 178 4.42 -18.95 -5.60
C GLY A 178 5.90 -19.05 -5.21
N ALA A 179 6.78 -19.33 -6.17
CA ALA A 179 8.23 -19.33 -5.93
C ALA A 179 8.77 -17.95 -5.50
N LEU A 180 8.25 -16.84 -6.05
CA LEU A 180 8.60 -15.49 -5.58
C LEU A 180 8.19 -15.25 -4.12
N ARG A 181 7.03 -15.76 -3.68
CA ARG A 181 6.57 -15.65 -2.28
C ARG A 181 7.41 -16.51 -1.34
N GLY A 182 7.82 -17.70 -1.79
CA GLY A 182 8.76 -18.56 -1.08
C GLY A 182 10.15 -17.95 -0.93
N LEU A 183 10.65 -17.25 -1.96
CA LEU A 183 11.94 -16.55 -1.91
C LEU A 183 11.94 -15.39 -0.91
N GLU A 184 10.85 -14.61 -0.81
CA GLU A 184 10.71 -13.60 0.25
C GLU A 184 10.80 -14.26 1.63
N THR A 185 10.00 -15.29 1.89
CA THR A 185 9.99 -15.97 3.20
C THR A 185 11.34 -16.61 3.54
N PHE A 186 12.02 -17.22 2.57
CA PHE A 186 13.39 -17.72 2.73
C PHE A 186 14.37 -16.60 3.13
N SER A 187 14.26 -15.42 2.51
CA SER A 187 15.12 -14.28 2.83
C SER A 187 14.90 -13.70 4.23
N GLN A 188 13.70 -13.85 4.80
CA GLN A 188 13.41 -13.43 6.19
C GLN A 188 13.98 -14.40 7.24
N LEU A 189 14.12 -15.68 6.89
CA LEU A 189 14.77 -16.69 7.74
C LEU A 189 16.31 -16.53 7.79
N CYS A 190 16.90 -15.88 6.80
CA CYS A 190 18.34 -15.63 6.71
C CYS A 190 18.72 -14.37 7.49
N VAL A 191 19.54 -14.51 8.54
CA VAL A 191 19.97 -13.41 9.40
C VAL A 191 21.48 -13.27 9.37
N PHE A 192 21.99 -12.06 9.13
CA PHE A 192 23.43 -11.78 9.23
C PHE A 192 23.86 -11.64 10.68
N ASN A 193 24.76 -12.52 11.14
CA ASN A 193 25.36 -12.49 12.45
C ASN A 193 26.67 -11.68 12.40
N TYR A 194 26.75 -10.58 13.16
CA TYR A 194 27.90 -9.67 13.14
C TYR A 194 29.14 -10.21 13.88
N ASP A 195 28.96 -11.15 14.82
CA ASP A 195 30.06 -11.74 15.59
C ASP A 195 30.77 -12.82 14.78
N THR A 196 30.00 -13.71 14.12
CA THR A 196 30.53 -14.76 13.23
C THR A 196 30.83 -14.25 11.83
N LYS A 197 30.23 -13.12 11.43
CA LYS A 197 30.24 -12.52 10.08
C LYS A 197 29.66 -13.45 9.00
N ALA A 198 28.78 -14.37 9.40
CA ALA A 198 28.10 -15.31 8.53
C ALA A 198 26.60 -14.98 8.42
N VAL A 199 25.95 -15.54 7.39
CA VAL A 199 24.49 -15.62 7.35
C VAL A 199 24.07 -16.94 7.99
N GLU A 200 23.15 -16.84 8.93
CA GLU A 200 22.67 -17.94 9.77
C GLU A 200 21.14 -18.04 9.69
N VAL A 201 20.62 -19.26 9.81
CA VAL A 201 19.19 -19.55 9.91
C VAL A 201 18.95 -20.23 11.26
N TYR A 202 18.32 -19.51 12.17
CA TYR A 202 17.96 -20.02 13.50
C TYR A 202 16.71 -20.90 13.45
N ASN A 203 16.52 -21.74 14.47
CA ASN A 203 15.35 -22.62 14.65
C ASN A 203 15.09 -23.61 13.50
N ALA A 204 16.13 -24.05 12.80
CA ALA A 204 16.01 -25.11 11.80
C ALA A 204 15.80 -26.50 12.44
N PRO A 205 15.20 -27.48 11.72
CA PRO A 205 14.66 -27.37 10.37
C PRO A 205 13.34 -26.59 10.34
N TRP A 206 13.14 -25.76 9.31
CA TRP A 206 11.86 -25.14 9.01
C TRP A 206 11.07 -25.96 7.99
N TYR A 207 9.76 -26.04 8.19
CA TYR A 207 8.80 -26.48 7.21
C TYR A 207 7.65 -25.48 7.18
N ILE A 208 7.38 -24.88 6.03
CA ILE A 208 6.37 -23.84 5.83
C ILE A 208 5.49 -24.23 4.65
N GLN A 209 4.17 -24.16 4.82
CA GLN A 209 3.18 -24.26 3.75
C GLN A 209 2.30 -23.02 3.80
N ASP A 210 2.21 -22.30 2.69
CA ASP A 210 1.71 -20.93 2.72
C ASP A 210 1.01 -20.56 1.41
N GLU A 211 -0.04 -19.77 1.53
CA GLU A 211 -0.89 -19.27 0.44
C GLU A 211 -1.68 -18.05 0.95
N PRO A 212 -2.05 -17.09 0.08
CA PRO A 212 -2.79 -15.91 0.50
C PRO A 212 -4.26 -16.22 0.83
N ARG A 213 -4.78 -15.58 1.88
CA ARG A 213 -6.19 -15.57 2.25
C ARG A 213 -7.08 -14.88 1.20
N PHE A 214 -6.60 -13.79 0.58
CA PHE A 214 -7.32 -13.04 -0.46
C PHE A 214 -6.51 -12.91 -1.75
N ALA A 215 -7.22 -12.96 -2.88
CA ALA A 215 -6.62 -12.91 -4.22
C ALA A 215 -6.19 -11.49 -4.63
N PHE A 216 -6.90 -10.45 -4.17
CA PHE A 216 -6.59 -9.04 -4.44
C PHE A 216 -5.98 -8.40 -3.19
N ARG A 217 -4.73 -7.94 -3.28
CA ARG A 217 -3.99 -7.34 -2.17
C ARG A 217 -3.32 -6.07 -2.67
N GLY A 218 -4.09 -4.99 -2.64
CA GLY A 218 -3.85 -3.75 -3.35
C GLY A 218 -3.06 -2.70 -2.58
N LEU A 219 -2.42 -1.82 -3.35
CA LEU A 219 -1.97 -0.50 -2.92
C LEU A 219 -2.33 0.49 -4.03
N LEU A 220 -3.18 1.49 -3.74
CA LEU A 220 -3.39 2.63 -4.62
C LEU A 220 -2.24 3.61 -4.46
N LEU A 221 -1.65 4.02 -5.58
CA LEU A 221 -0.62 5.05 -5.65
C LEU A 221 -1.10 6.15 -6.61
N ASP A 222 -1.46 7.29 -6.04
CA ASP A 222 -1.75 8.51 -6.78
C ASP A 222 -0.44 9.16 -7.25
N THR A 223 -0.43 9.52 -8.53
CA THR A 223 0.70 10.17 -9.22
C THR A 223 0.26 11.42 -10.00
N SER A 224 -0.98 11.87 -9.77
CA SER A 224 -1.58 13.03 -10.39
C SER A 224 -1.56 14.25 -9.48
N ARG A 225 -1.96 14.13 -8.20
CA ARG A 225 -1.95 15.27 -7.25
C ARG A 225 -0.51 15.71 -6.93
N HIS A 226 0.45 14.78 -6.94
CA HIS A 226 1.89 15.03 -7.11
C HIS A 226 2.53 13.96 -8.01
N TYR A 227 3.48 14.38 -8.85
CA TYR A 227 4.24 13.46 -9.70
C TYR A 227 5.26 12.63 -8.89
N LEU A 228 5.34 11.33 -9.16
CA LEU A 228 6.35 10.42 -8.60
C LEU A 228 7.28 9.89 -9.71
N PRO A 229 8.60 10.12 -9.66
CA PRO A 229 9.54 9.55 -10.62
C PRO A 229 9.46 8.03 -10.67
N VAL A 230 9.69 7.45 -11.86
CA VAL A 230 9.62 5.99 -12.11
C VAL A 230 10.41 5.15 -11.10
N HIS A 231 11.57 5.63 -10.62
CA HIS A 231 12.33 4.90 -9.60
C HIS A 231 11.62 4.82 -8.25
N VAL A 232 10.89 5.87 -7.83
CA VAL A 232 10.11 5.89 -6.59
C VAL A 232 8.94 4.90 -6.69
N ILE A 233 8.24 4.88 -7.83
CA ILE A 233 7.17 3.90 -8.11
C ILE A 233 7.74 2.47 -8.03
N LYS A 234 8.92 2.25 -8.62
CA LYS A 234 9.62 0.96 -8.56
C LYS A 234 10.03 0.55 -7.14
N GLU A 235 10.53 1.46 -6.31
CA GLU A 235 10.82 1.19 -4.90
C GLU A 235 9.56 0.83 -4.10
N VAL A 236 8.41 1.47 -4.37
CA VAL A 236 7.12 1.08 -3.77
C VAL A 236 6.75 -0.35 -4.19
N ILE A 237 6.89 -0.70 -5.47
CA ILE A 237 6.67 -2.07 -5.99
C ILE A 237 7.63 -3.09 -5.34
N GLU A 238 8.88 -2.71 -5.03
CA GLU A 238 9.78 -3.59 -4.26
C GLU A 238 9.24 -3.88 -2.87
N ALA A 239 8.84 -2.85 -2.12
CA ALA A 239 8.31 -3.00 -0.77
C ALA A 239 6.94 -3.71 -0.72
N MET A 240 6.11 -3.56 -1.75
CA MET A 240 4.92 -4.39 -1.98
C MET A 240 5.29 -5.88 -2.13
N SER A 241 6.36 -6.19 -2.85
CA SER A 241 6.82 -7.58 -3.01
C SER A 241 7.31 -8.18 -1.68
N TYR A 242 8.00 -7.37 -0.84
CA TYR A 242 8.46 -7.79 0.49
C TYR A 242 7.30 -8.06 1.46
N THR A 243 6.15 -7.41 1.24
CA THR A 243 4.93 -7.58 2.04
C THR A 243 3.93 -8.57 1.43
N LYS A 244 4.24 -9.14 0.27
CA LYS A 244 3.36 -10.03 -0.51
C LYS A 244 2.05 -9.37 -0.98
N LEU A 245 1.98 -8.04 -1.08
CA LEU A 245 0.97 -7.34 -1.87
C LEU A 245 1.14 -7.70 -3.37
N ASN A 246 0.05 -7.68 -4.14
CA ASN A 246 0.05 -8.19 -5.52
C ASN A 246 -0.71 -7.33 -6.54
N VAL A 247 -1.32 -6.19 -6.16
CA VAL A 247 -1.88 -5.22 -7.12
C VAL A 247 -1.35 -3.83 -6.78
N LEU A 248 -0.69 -3.19 -7.74
CA LEU A 248 -0.51 -1.75 -7.78
C LEU A 248 -1.71 -1.18 -8.51
N HIS A 249 -2.57 -0.48 -7.79
CA HIS A 249 -3.59 0.37 -8.38
C HIS A 249 -2.94 1.72 -8.67
N TRP A 250 -2.66 1.98 -9.94
CA TRP A 250 -1.96 3.19 -10.34
C TRP A 250 -3.00 4.24 -10.72
N HIS A 251 -3.22 5.19 -9.82
CA HIS A 251 -4.06 6.36 -10.07
C HIS A 251 -3.21 7.41 -10.79
N ILE A 252 -3.33 7.46 -12.12
CA ILE A 252 -2.35 8.12 -13.01
C ILE A 252 -2.74 9.56 -13.35
N ILE A 253 -4.04 9.86 -13.39
CA ILE A 253 -4.61 11.08 -13.97
C ILE A 253 -5.75 11.55 -13.06
N ASP A 254 -5.81 12.85 -12.78
CA ASP A 254 -6.85 13.50 -11.97
C ASP A 254 -7.02 14.97 -12.43
N ALA A 255 -7.76 15.79 -11.67
CA ALA A 255 -8.01 17.19 -11.96
C ALA A 255 -6.73 18.02 -12.02
N GLN A 256 -5.74 17.73 -11.17
CA GLN A 256 -4.55 18.55 -10.98
C GLN A 256 -3.48 18.34 -12.07
N SER A 257 -3.34 17.12 -12.61
CA SER A 257 -2.42 16.87 -13.72
C SER A 257 -2.80 15.70 -14.63
N PHE A 258 -2.22 15.70 -15.83
CA PHE A 258 -2.26 14.59 -16.78
C PHE A 258 -0.82 14.24 -17.17
N PRO A 259 -0.12 13.37 -16.42
CA PRO A 259 1.30 13.08 -16.66
C PRO A 259 1.53 11.99 -17.73
N LEU A 260 0.55 11.12 -17.97
CA LEU A 260 0.68 9.97 -18.87
C LEU A 260 0.61 10.36 -20.36
N GLU A 261 1.47 9.76 -21.18
CA GLU A 261 1.39 9.84 -22.63
C GLU A 261 0.24 8.99 -23.19
N VAL A 262 -0.64 9.63 -23.97
CA VAL A 262 -1.70 8.95 -24.74
C VAL A 262 -1.45 9.24 -26.23
N PRO A 263 -0.90 8.29 -27.01
CA PRO A 263 -0.53 8.51 -28.41
C PRO A 263 -1.69 8.94 -29.33
N SER A 264 -2.90 8.45 -29.10
CA SER A 264 -4.10 8.87 -29.82
C SER A 264 -4.52 10.32 -29.54
N TYR A 265 -4.26 10.82 -28.33
CA TYR A 265 -4.64 12.16 -27.87
C TYR A 265 -3.45 12.93 -27.26
N PRO A 266 -2.39 13.21 -28.05
CA PRO A 266 -1.08 13.67 -27.56
C PRO A 266 -1.05 15.13 -27.05
N LYS A 267 -2.21 15.79 -26.93
CA LYS A 267 -2.33 17.07 -26.20
C LYS A 267 -2.76 16.91 -24.74
N LEU A 268 -3.30 15.76 -24.31
CA LEU A 268 -3.78 15.55 -22.92
C LEU A 268 -2.68 15.87 -21.92
N TRP A 269 -1.50 15.27 -22.09
CA TRP A 269 -0.32 15.53 -21.26
C TRP A 269 0.26 16.95 -21.32
N LYS A 270 -0.41 17.93 -21.96
CA LYS A 270 -0.11 19.35 -21.73
C LYS A 270 -0.41 19.77 -20.29
N ALA A 271 -1.26 19.04 -19.58
CA ALA A 271 -1.52 19.24 -18.15
C ALA A 271 -0.53 18.52 -17.22
N SER A 272 0.56 17.94 -17.74
CA SER A 272 1.71 17.56 -16.90
C SER A 272 2.29 18.82 -16.24
N TYR A 273 2.66 18.77 -14.95
CA TYR A 273 3.27 19.91 -14.24
C TYR A 273 4.46 20.53 -15.00
N THR A 274 5.37 19.69 -15.49
CA THR A 274 6.42 20.06 -16.45
C THR A 274 6.66 18.96 -17.48
N LYS A 275 7.59 19.19 -18.42
CA LYS A 275 8.01 18.15 -19.38
C LYS A 275 8.78 16.99 -18.74
N GLN A 276 9.30 17.19 -17.53
CA GLN A 276 10.07 16.21 -16.77
C GLN A 276 9.18 15.37 -15.84
N GLU A 277 7.97 15.85 -15.57
CA GLU A 277 6.96 15.21 -14.71
C GLU A 277 5.91 14.54 -15.59
N ARG A 278 6.38 13.54 -16.35
CA ARG A 278 5.61 12.79 -17.35
C ARG A 278 5.97 11.31 -17.30
N TYR A 279 5.03 10.47 -17.72
CA TYR A 279 5.26 9.06 -18.00
C TYR A 279 5.09 8.83 -19.50
N ALA A 280 6.16 8.51 -20.21
CA ALA A 280 6.10 8.06 -21.59
C ALA A 280 5.47 6.65 -21.67
N VAL A 281 5.09 6.23 -22.86
CA VAL A 281 4.60 4.85 -23.09
C VAL A 281 5.65 3.82 -22.65
N GLU A 282 6.94 4.09 -22.89
CA GLU A 282 8.05 3.23 -22.46
C GLU A 282 8.18 3.13 -20.94
N ASP A 283 7.96 4.22 -20.19
CA ASP A 283 7.98 4.24 -18.72
C ASP A 283 6.88 3.34 -18.15
N ALA A 284 5.69 3.39 -18.74
CA ALA A 284 4.56 2.57 -18.33
C ALA A 284 4.80 1.07 -18.63
N TYR A 285 5.37 0.72 -19.78
CA TYR A 285 5.80 -0.66 -20.07
C TYR A 285 6.88 -1.16 -19.10
N ASP A 286 7.87 -0.33 -18.78
CA ASP A 286 8.96 -0.64 -17.84
C ASP A 286 8.44 -0.86 -16.41
N ILE A 287 7.47 -0.05 -15.95
CA ILE A 287 6.77 -0.25 -14.67
C ILE A 287 5.99 -1.58 -14.66
N VAL A 288 5.25 -1.89 -15.74
CA VAL A 288 4.45 -3.12 -15.86
C VAL A 288 5.33 -4.38 -15.86
N ASP A 289 6.44 -4.41 -16.60
CA ASP A 289 7.38 -5.55 -16.58
C ASP A 289 8.06 -5.70 -15.21
N PHE A 290 8.51 -4.60 -14.62
CA PHE A 290 9.15 -4.59 -13.31
C PHE A 290 8.22 -5.09 -12.19
N ALA A 291 6.93 -4.75 -12.27
CA ALA A 291 5.88 -5.27 -11.40
C ALA A 291 5.61 -6.77 -11.65
N LYS A 292 5.49 -7.20 -12.92
CA LYS A 292 5.30 -8.62 -13.28
C LYS A 292 6.42 -9.50 -12.71
N LYS A 293 7.68 -9.05 -12.81
CA LYS A 293 8.87 -9.75 -12.25
C LYS A 293 8.91 -9.84 -10.72
N ARG A 294 7.96 -9.21 -10.03
CA ARG A 294 7.71 -9.28 -8.59
C ARG A 294 6.34 -9.92 -8.26
N GLY A 295 5.62 -10.40 -9.28
CA GLY A 295 4.27 -10.95 -9.14
C GLY A 295 3.24 -9.90 -8.74
N ILE A 296 3.39 -8.66 -9.21
CA ILE A 296 2.48 -7.54 -8.94
C ILE A 296 1.78 -7.17 -10.24
N HIS A 297 0.45 -7.16 -10.21
CA HIS A 297 -0.40 -6.61 -11.25
C HIS A 297 -0.30 -5.08 -11.24
N VAL A 298 -0.46 -4.45 -12.41
CA VAL A 298 -0.73 -3.01 -12.49
C VAL A 298 -2.16 -2.83 -13.00
N MET A 299 -3.05 -2.39 -12.11
CA MET A 299 -4.39 -1.92 -12.44
C MET A 299 -4.29 -0.42 -12.66
N ALA A 300 -4.36 0.02 -13.91
CA ALA A 300 -4.43 1.45 -14.20
C ALA A 300 -5.82 1.99 -13.89
N GLU A 301 -5.88 3.25 -13.46
CA GLU A 301 -7.10 4.04 -13.35
C GLU A 301 -7.17 5.12 -14.44
N THR A 302 -8.38 5.38 -14.90
CA THR A 302 -8.75 6.62 -15.59
C THR A 302 -10.12 7.01 -15.08
N ASP A 303 -10.12 7.81 -14.03
CA ASP A 303 -11.33 8.26 -13.36
C ASP A 303 -12.15 9.17 -14.29
N VAL A 304 -13.42 8.79 -14.49
CA VAL A 304 -14.40 9.52 -15.27
C VAL A 304 -15.82 9.30 -14.71
N PRO A 305 -16.72 10.30 -14.76
CA PRO A 305 -16.54 11.63 -15.35
C PRO A 305 -16.02 12.69 -14.37
N GLY A 306 -15.82 12.33 -13.10
CA GLY A 306 -15.19 13.18 -12.07
C GLY A 306 -13.72 13.48 -12.40
N HIS A 307 -13.03 14.20 -11.50
CA HIS A 307 -11.57 14.31 -11.48
C HIS A 307 -10.85 14.57 -12.83
N ALA A 308 -11.48 15.32 -13.74
CA ALA A 308 -11.03 15.41 -15.12
C ALA A 308 -10.67 16.83 -15.60
N GLU A 309 -10.50 17.79 -14.69
CA GLU A 309 -10.15 19.17 -15.05
C GLU A 309 -8.89 19.24 -15.94
N SER A 310 -7.84 18.47 -15.63
CA SER A 310 -6.59 18.44 -16.40
C SER A 310 -6.77 18.10 -17.89
N TRP A 311 -7.80 17.33 -18.25
CA TRP A 311 -7.99 16.80 -19.60
C TRP A 311 -8.25 17.93 -20.62
N GLY A 312 -9.04 18.94 -20.22
CA GLY A 312 -9.43 20.04 -21.10
C GLY A 312 -8.30 21.05 -21.38
N VAL A 313 -7.21 21.05 -20.62
CA VAL A 313 -5.99 21.80 -20.96
C VAL A 313 -5.41 21.34 -22.31
N GLY A 314 -5.55 20.04 -22.61
CA GLY A 314 -5.18 19.45 -23.89
C GLY A 314 -6.24 19.66 -24.98
N TYR A 315 -7.50 19.45 -24.61
CA TYR A 315 -8.67 19.44 -25.50
C TYR A 315 -9.87 20.13 -24.81
N PRO A 316 -9.99 21.47 -24.88
CA PRO A 316 -11.00 22.22 -24.10
C PRO A 316 -12.45 21.81 -24.36
N ASP A 317 -12.74 21.21 -25.51
CA ASP A 317 -14.07 20.68 -25.84
C ASP A 317 -14.53 19.54 -24.92
N LEU A 318 -13.63 18.93 -24.13
CA LEU A 318 -13.98 17.95 -23.08
C LEU A 318 -14.67 18.57 -21.87
N TRP A 319 -14.44 19.86 -21.61
CA TRP A 319 -15.12 20.59 -20.55
C TRP A 319 -16.55 20.98 -21.00
N PRO A 320 -17.54 20.92 -20.10
CA PRO A 320 -18.82 21.59 -20.31
C PRO A 320 -18.65 23.08 -20.65
N SER A 321 -17.79 23.83 -19.93
CA SER A 321 -17.37 25.16 -20.37
C SER A 321 -16.07 25.63 -19.70
N GLU A 322 -15.52 26.76 -20.14
CA GLU A 322 -14.34 27.39 -19.50
C GLU A 322 -14.53 27.74 -18.01
N ASN A 323 -15.79 27.89 -17.55
CA ASN A 323 -16.12 28.13 -16.14
C ASN A 323 -16.62 26.87 -15.42
N CYS A 324 -16.56 25.71 -16.08
CA CYS A 324 -17.21 24.47 -15.67
C CYS A 324 -16.41 23.30 -16.24
N THR A 325 -15.27 23.02 -15.58
CA THR A 325 -14.18 22.17 -16.07
C THR A 325 -14.30 20.70 -15.66
N MET A 326 -15.25 20.36 -14.79
CA MET A 326 -15.59 18.99 -14.43
C MET A 326 -17.03 18.92 -13.87
N PRO A 327 -17.72 17.77 -13.94
CA PRO A 327 -17.36 16.56 -14.67
C PRO A 327 -17.27 16.73 -16.20
N LEU A 328 -16.64 15.76 -16.89
CA LEU A 328 -16.53 15.73 -18.36
C LEU A 328 -17.87 15.95 -19.07
N ASP A 329 -17.85 16.55 -20.27
CA ASP A 329 -19.07 16.87 -21.00
C ASP A 329 -19.78 15.63 -21.55
N VAL A 330 -20.83 15.20 -20.84
CA VAL A 330 -21.68 14.05 -21.18
C VAL A 330 -22.45 14.21 -22.50
N SER A 331 -22.67 15.44 -22.97
CA SER A 331 -23.47 15.73 -24.18
C SER A 331 -22.72 15.53 -25.49
N LYS A 332 -21.38 15.43 -25.44
CA LYS A 332 -20.52 15.38 -26.63
C LYS A 332 -20.06 13.95 -26.93
N GLU A 333 -20.30 13.48 -28.16
CA GLU A 333 -19.75 12.20 -28.64
C GLU A 333 -18.22 12.15 -28.54
N PHE A 334 -17.56 13.28 -28.81
CA PHE A 334 -16.11 13.47 -28.67
C PHE A 334 -15.55 13.03 -27.30
N THR A 335 -16.29 13.23 -26.21
CA THR A 335 -15.88 12.80 -24.87
C THR A 335 -15.72 11.28 -24.80
N PHE A 336 -16.66 10.54 -25.39
CA PHE A 336 -16.61 9.08 -25.44
C PHE A 336 -15.61 8.55 -26.49
N GLU A 337 -15.36 9.28 -27.58
CA GLU A 337 -14.28 8.97 -28.54
C GLU A 337 -12.89 9.07 -27.89
N VAL A 338 -12.67 10.11 -27.07
CA VAL A 338 -11.44 10.32 -26.30
C VAL A 338 -11.26 9.17 -25.30
N ILE A 339 -12.27 8.86 -24.48
CA ILE A 339 -12.22 7.75 -23.51
C ILE A 339 -11.96 6.42 -24.21
N SER A 340 -12.68 6.12 -25.30
CA SER A 340 -12.48 4.89 -26.08
C SER A 340 -11.05 4.73 -26.60
N SER A 341 -10.43 5.83 -27.01
CA SER A 341 -9.06 5.82 -27.52
C SER A 341 -8.00 5.74 -26.42
N ILE A 342 -8.21 6.43 -25.29
CA ILE A 342 -7.37 6.30 -24.07
C ILE A 342 -7.37 4.84 -23.61
N LEU A 343 -8.55 4.25 -23.43
CA LEU A 343 -8.71 2.85 -23.01
C LEU A 343 -8.10 1.88 -24.05
N SER A 344 -8.25 2.16 -25.34
CA SER A 344 -7.64 1.36 -26.42
C SER A 344 -6.11 1.44 -26.43
N ASP A 345 -5.51 2.58 -26.12
CA ASP A 345 -4.05 2.72 -25.98
C ASP A 345 -3.54 2.04 -24.71
N MET A 346 -4.21 2.29 -23.57
CA MET A 346 -3.91 1.66 -22.28
C MET A 346 -4.02 0.13 -22.34
N ARG A 347 -4.95 -0.45 -23.12
CA ARG A 347 -5.08 -1.91 -23.25
C ARG A 347 -3.85 -2.59 -23.84
N LYS A 348 -3.02 -1.86 -24.59
CA LYS A 348 -1.75 -2.33 -25.15
C LYS A 348 -0.64 -2.37 -24.09
N ILE A 349 -0.76 -1.58 -23.03
CA ILE A 349 0.24 -1.37 -21.98
C ILE A 349 -0.08 -2.20 -20.72
N PHE A 350 -1.34 -2.19 -20.30
CA PHE A 350 -1.81 -2.81 -19.05
C PHE A 350 -2.52 -4.15 -19.33
N PRO A 351 -1.83 -5.30 -19.18
CA PRO A 351 -2.40 -6.61 -19.51
C PRO A 351 -3.39 -7.13 -18.46
N PHE A 352 -3.45 -6.52 -17.27
CA PHE A 352 -4.31 -6.96 -16.19
C PHE A 352 -5.79 -7.00 -16.61
N GLY A 353 -6.55 -7.94 -16.05
CA GLY A 353 -7.94 -8.20 -16.44
C GLY A 353 -8.95 -7.18 -15.92
N MET A 354 -8.54 -6.33 -14.97
CA MET A 354 -9.36 -5.27 -14.39
C MET A 354 -8.77 -3.90 -14.73
N PHE A 355 -9.65 -2.91 -14.88
CA PHE A 355 -9.31 -1.52 -15.13
C PHE A 355 -10.22 -0.62 -14.31
N HIS A 356 -9.67 0.37 -13.62
CA HIS A 356 -10.45 1.26 -12.76
C HIS A 356 -10.94 2.46 -13.56
N LEU A 357 -12.25 2.70 -13.52
CA LEU A 357 -12.93 3.80 -14.22
C LEU A 357 -13.35 4.92 -13.26
N GLY A 358 -12.91 4.85 -12.01
CA GLY A 358 -13.25 5.78 -10.93
C GLY A 358 -14.76 5.94 -10.75
N GLY A 359 -15.25 7.14 -10.93
CA GLY A 359 -16.67 7.52 -10.84
C GLY A 359 -17.08 8.04 -9.46
N ASP A 360 -16.13 8.46 -8.63
CA ASP A 360 -16.32 9.08 -7.32
C ASP A 360 -16.63 10.58 -7.40
N GLU A 361 -17.14 11.12 -6.30
CA GLU A 361 -17.35 12.56 -6.00
C GLU A 361 -18.01 13.43 -7.11
N VAL A 362 -18.76 12.83 -8.04
CA VAL A 362 -19.28 13.49 -9.25
C VAL A 362 -20.30 14.60 -8.93
N ASN A 363 -19.84 15.86 -8.90
CA ASN A 363 -20.72 17.02 -8.78
C ASN A 363 -21.41 17.35 -10.12
N THR A 364 -22.65 16.89 -10.29
CA THR A 364 -23.40 17.08 -11.54
C THR A 364 -24.01 18.48 -11.76
N ASP A 365 -23.88 19.42 -10.80
CA ASP A 365 -24.40 20.80 -10.95
C ASP A 365 -23.84 21.50 -12.20
N CYS A 366 -22.62 21.16 -12.60
CA CYS A 366 -21.96 21.75 -13.78
C CYS A 366 -22.77 21.55 -15.07
N TRP A 367 -23.35 20.37 -15.25
CA TRP A 367 -24.17 20.03 -16.42
C TRP A 367 -25.50 20.80 -16.45
N ASN A 368 -26.14 21.03 -15.30
CA ASN A 368 -27.38 21.80 -15.21
C ASN A 368 -27.19 23.31 -15.46
N ASN A 369 -26.00 23.82 -15.16
CA ASN A 369 -25.60 25.21 -15.34
C ASN A 369 -25.04 25.52 -16.76
N THR A 370 -24.65 24.49 -17.51
CA THR A 370 -24.09 24.63 -18.86
C THR A 370 -25.19 24.51 -19.92
N ALA A 371 -25.34 25.52 -20.77
CA ALA A 371 -26.53 25.69 -21.61
C ALA A 371 -26.81 24.52 -22.58
N HIS A 372 -25.83 24.08 -23.37
CA HIS A 372 -26.03 22.98 -24.34
C HIS A 372 -26.15 21.62 -23.65
N VAL A 373 -25.49 21.40 -22.50
CA VAL A 373 -25.65 20.17 -21.73
C VAL A 373 -27.07 20.10 -21.15
N LYS A 374 -27.61 21.22 -20.67
CA LYS A 374 -29.00 21.33 -20.21
C LYS A 374 -30.03 21.10 -21.33
N GLU A 375 -29.74 21.58 -22.54
CA GLU A 375 -30.54 21.30 -23.74
C GLU A 375 -30.51 19.79 -24.06
N TRP A 376 -29.33 19.19 -24.13
CA TRP A 376 -29.14 17.74 -24.33
C TRP A 376 -29.87 16.89 -23.29
N LEU A 377 -29.80 17.24 -21.99
CA LEU A 377 -30.56 16.60 -20.91
C LEU A 377 -32.06 16.63 -21.17
N THR A 378 -32.57 17.76 -21.67
CA THR A 378 -34.00 17.94 -21.99
C THR A 378 -34.41 17.13 -23.23
N GLU A 379 -33.55 17.04 -24.25
CA GLU A 379 -33.79 16.25 -25.46
C GLU A 379 -33.80 14.73 -25.18
N HIS A 380 -33.04 14.27 -24.19
CA HIS A 380 -32.90 12.85 -23.84
C HIS A 380 -33.79 12.40 -22.66
N ASP A 381 -34.61 13.31 -22.09
CA ASP A 381 -35.45 13.09 -20.90
C ASP A 381 -34.64 12.59 -19.68
N LEU A 382 -33.45 13.17 -19.47
CA LEU A 382 -32.51 12.80 -18.40
C LEU A 382 -32.42 13.87 -17.31
N THR A 383 -32.39 13.42 -16.06
CA THR A 383 -31.86 14.23 -14.94
C THR A 383 -30.33 14.24 -15.00
N THR A 384 -29.68 15.12 -14.22
CA THR A 384 -28.21 15.11 -14.12
C THR A 384 -27.67 13.81 -13.49
N GLU A 385 -28.40 13.23 -12.53
CA GLU A 385 -28.14 11.89 -11.99
C GLU A 385 -28.28 10.80 -13.06
N GLY A 386 -29.32 10.89 -13.91
CA GLY A 386 -29.51 9.99 -15.05
C GLY A 386 -28.41 10.11 -16.10
N ALA A 387 -27.86 11.30 -16.30
CA ALA A 387 -26.71 11.53 -17.17
C ALA A 387 -25.40 10.99 -16.56
N TYR A 388 -25.23 11.07 -15.24
CA TYR A 388 -24.11 10.42 -14.54
C TYR A 388 -24.17 8.90 -14.69
N GLN A 389 -25.35 8.28 -14.48
CA GLN A 389 -25.57 6.87 -14.79
C GLN A 389 -25.26 6.55 -16.26
N TYR A 390 -25.78 7.33 -17.21
CA TYR A 390 -25.52 7.14 -18.64
C TYR A 390 -24.01 7.19 -18.96
N PHE A 391 -23.27 8.15 -18.40
CA PHE A 391 -21.84 8.29 -18.59
C PHE A 391 -21.08 7.05 -18.10
N VAL A 392 -21.33 6.63 -16.85
CA VAL A 392 -20.64 5.48 -16.25
C VAL A 392 -20.94 4.19 -17.03
N LEU A 393 -22.20 3.95 -17.39
CA LEU A 393 -22.57 2.76 -18.18
C LEU A 393 -21.93 2.77 -19.58
N LYS A 394 -21.79 3.95 -20.21
CA LYS A 394 -21.03 4.11 -21.47
C LYS A 394 -19.55 3.79 -21.30
N ALA A 395 -18.90 4.32 -20.26
CA ALA A 395 -17.48 4.03 -19.97
C ALA A 395 -17.25 2.54 -19.65
N GLN A 396 -18.14 1.92 -18.87
CA GLN A 396 -18.12 0.48 -18.60
C GLN A 396 -18.24 -0.35 -19.88
N GLN A 397 -19.16 0.00 -20.79
CA GLN A 397 -19.31 -0.73 -22.04
C GLN A 397 -18.04 -0.67 -22.90
N ILE A 398 -17.43 0.51 -23.01
CA ILE A 398 -16.16 0.70 -23.74
C ILE A 398 -15.05 -0.19 -23.15
N ALA A 399 -14.90 -0.24 -21.82
CA ALA A 399 -13.92 -1.11 -21.16
C ALA A 399 -14.22 -2.61 -21.40
N ILE A 400 -15.49 -3.02 -21.35
CA ILE A 400 -15.94 -4.40 -21.60
C ILE A 400 -15.66 -4.81 -23.06
N ASP A 401 -15.89 -3.94 -24.03
CA ASP A 401 -15.60 -4.19 -25.45
C ASP A 401 -14.09 -4.37 -25.71
N LEU A 402 -13.23 -3.80 -24.85
CA LEU A 402 -11.78 -3.99 -24.82
C LEU A 402 -11.32 -5.21 -23.99
N ASN A 403 -12.27 -6.04 -23.53
CA ASN A 403 -12.05 -7.22 -22.69
C ASN A 403 -11.43 -6.89 -21.32
N TRP A 404 -11.89 -5.81 -20.69
CA TRP A 404 -11.66 -5.54 -19.26
C TRP A 404 -12.90 -5.79 -18.42
N ILE A 405 -12.65 -6.15 -17.16
CA ILE A 405 -13.63 -6.10 -16.08
C ILE A 405 -13.56 -4.68 -15.48
N PRO A 406 -14.62 -3.86 -15.56
CA PRO A 406 -14.60 -2.52 -14.98
C PRO A 406 -14.59 -2.59 -13.45
N VAL A 407 -13.82 -1.70 -12.84
CA VAL A 407 -13.87 -1.41 -11.40
C VAL A 407 -14.31 0.05 -11.24
N ASN A 408 -15.22 0.31 -10.31
CA ASN A 408 -15.71 1.65 -10.01
C ASN A 408 -15.80 1.87 -8.49
N TRP A 409 -15.63 3.12 -8.07
CA TRP A 409 -15.90 3.52 -6.68
C TRP A 409 -17.40 3.39 -6.35
N GLU A 410 -17.68 3.30 -5.06
CA GLU A 410 -18.97 2.86 -4.54
C GLU A 410 -20.14 3.79 -4.82
N GLU A 411 -19.90 5.07 -5.12
CA GLU A 411 -20.94 6.02 -5.52
C GLU A 411 -21.74 5.51 -6.72
N THR A 412 -21.09 4.81 -7.67
CA THR A 412 -21.78 4.19 -8.81
C THR A 412 -22.79 3.13 -8.38
N PHE A 413 -22.49 2.39 -7.30
CA PHE A 413 -23.38 1.37 -6.73
C PHE A 413 -24.46 1.99 -5.84
N ASP A 414 -24.12 2.95 -4.97
CA ASP A 414 -25.09 3.56 -4.05
C ASP A 414 -26.09 4.48 -4.79
N ASN A 415 -25.73 5.08 -5.93
CA ASN A 415 -26.65 5.88 -6.77
C ASN A 415 -27.50 5.01 -7.71
N PHE A 416 -26.90 4.02 -8.41
CA PHE A 416 -27.59 3.28 -9.47
C PHE A 416 -27.19 1.80 -9.59
N GLY A 417 -26.84 1.15 -8.48
CA GLY A 417 -26.41 -0.26 -8.41
C GLY A 417 -27.42 -1.29 -8.96
N GLU A 418 -28.69 -0.93 -9.18
CA GLU A 418 -29.67 -1.79 -9.85
C GLU A 418 -29.51 -1.79 -11.39
N ASN A 419 -28.90 -0.74 -11.95
CA ASN A 419 -28.63 -0.57 -13.38
C ASN A 419 -27.16 -0.80 -13.75
N LEU A 420 -26.25 -0.83 -12.76
CA LEU A 420 -24.82 -1.04 -12.92
C LEU A 420 -24.53 -2.39 -13.61
N ASN A 421 -23.54 -2.43 -14.52
CA ASN A 421 -23.24 -3.66 -15.26
C ASN A 421 -22.84 -4.80 -14.29
N PRO A 422 -23.45 -6.00 -14.33
CA PRO A 422 -23.16 -7.09 -13.38
C PRO A 422 -21.73 -7.64 -13.42
N LEU A 423 -20.91 -7.29 -14.43
CA LEU A 423 -19.48 -7.62 -14.44
C LEU A 423 -18.65 -6.71 -13.53
N THR A 424 -19.17 -5.54 -13.14
CA THR A 424 -18.44 -4.52 -12.38
C THR A 424 -17.97 -5.02 -11.02
N VAL A 425 -16.76 -4.64 -10.64
CA VAL A 425 -16.25 -4.76 -9.27
C VAL A 425 -16.51 -3.44 -8.56
N VAL A 426 -17.21 -3.47 -7.42
CA VAL A 426 -17.48 -2.30 -6.58
C VAL A 426 -16.32 -2.09 -5.62
N HIS A 427 -15.76 -0.88 -5.57
CA HIS A 427 -14.66 -0.53 -4.69
C HIS A 427 -15.16 0.34 -3.52
N ASN A 428 -15.24 -0.25 -2.32
CA ASN A 428 -15.83 0.37 -1.13
C ASN A 428 -14.80 1.20 -0.35
N TRP A 429 -14.98 2.53 -0.29
CA TRP A 429 -14.02 3.43 0.36
C TRP A 429 -14.56 4.30 1.52
N LEU A 430 -15.80 4.79 1.54
CA LEU A 430 -16.27 5.73 2.59
C LEU A 430 -16.41 5.09 3.98
N GLY A 431 -16.63 3.78 4.04
CA GLY A 431 -16.88 3.05 5.30
C GLY A 431 -16.87 1.52 5.13
N PRO A 432 -17.56 0.76 5.99
CA PRO A 432 -17.71 -0.70 5.84
C PRO A 432 -19.06 -1.13 5.21
N GLY A 433 -19.86 -0.16 4.75
CA GLY A 433 -21.30 -0.34 4.56
C GLY A 433 -21.76 -0.80 3.17
N VAL A 434 -20.96 -0.62 2.12
CA VAL A 434 -21.38 -0.93 0.74
C VAL A 434 -21.03 -2.35 0.35
N CYS A 435 -19.85 -2.85 0.73
CA CYS A 435 -19.38 -4.18 0.35
C CYS A 435 -20.38 -5.29 0.72
N PRO A 436 -20.98 -5.32 1.92
CA PRO A 436 -22.04 -6.29 2.24
C PRO A 436 -23.26 -6.19 1.33
N LYS A 437 -23.72 -4.97 0.99
CA LYS A 437 -24.84 -4.75 0.05
C LYS A 437 -24.50 -5.22 -1.37
N ALA A 438 -23.28 -4.91 -1.83
CA ALA A 438 -22.80 -5.22 -3.18
C ALA A 438 -22.72 -6.74 -3.38
N VAL A 439 -22.13 -7.47 -2.42
CA VAL A 439 -22.07 -8.94 -2.50
C VAL A 439 -23.44 -9.61 -2.32
N GLU A 440 -24.36 -9.02 -1.56
CA GLU A 440 -25.77 -9.48 -1.50
C GLU A 440 -26.51 -9.31 -2.84
N LYS A 441 -26.19 -8.27 -3.61
CA LYS A 441 -26.67 -8.08 -4.98
C LYS A 441 -25.88 -8.90 -6.03
N GLY A 442 -24.85 -9.64 -5.61
CA GLY A 442 -24.06 -10.54 -6.45
C GLY A 442 -22.83 -9.92 -7.13
N PHE A 443 -22.53 -8.65 -6.87
CA PHE A 443 -21.33 -7.99 -7.37
C PHE A 443 -20.07 -8.49 -6.64
N LYS A 444 -18.93 -8.38 -7.31
CA LYS A 444 -17.61 -8.50 -6.67
C LYS A 444 -17.28 -7.19 -5.95
N CYS A 445 -16.48 -7.29 -4.88
CA CYS A 445 -16.12 -6.16 -4.05
C CYS A 445 -14.61 -6.13 -3.73
N ILE A 446 -14.03 -4.94 -3.69
CA ILE A 446 -12.74 -4.61 -3.07
C ILE A 446 -13.02 -3.62 -1.93
N VAL A 447 -12.34 -3.75 -0.79
CA VAL A 447 -12.49 -2.86 0.37
C VAL A 447 -11.24 -2.00 0.62
N SER A 448 -11.46 -0.70 0.85
CA SER A 448 -10.42 0.32 1.08
C SER A 448 -10.87 1.40 2.07
N ASN A 449 -11.73 1.04 3.03
CA ASN A 449 -12.34 1.94 4.02
C ASN A 449 -11.39 3.03 4.57
N GLN A 450 -11.67 4.29 4.22
CA GLN A 450 -10.87 5.47 4.53
C GLN A 450 -10.63 5.70 6.03
N GLY A 451 -11.53 5.21 6.89
CA GLY A 451 -11.36 5.30 8.34
C GLY A 451 -10.26 4.40 8.91
N VAL A 452 -9.68 3.51 8.08
CA VAL A 452 -8.67 2.52 8.51
C VAL A 452 -7.54 2.26 7.51
N TRP A 453 -7.76 2.39 6.20
CA TRP A 453 -6.81 1.97 5.15
C TRP A 453 -6.32 3.07 4.20
N TYR A 454 -6.70 4.33 4.44
CA TYR A 454 -6.08 5.49 3.77
C TYR A 454 -4.77 5.86 4.48
N LEU A 455 -3.68 5.90 3.72
CA LEU A 455 -2.31 6.13 4.19
C LEU A 455 -2.02 7.63 4.30
N ASP A 456 -2.63 8.48 3.47
CA ASP A 456 -2.60 9.94 3.61
C ASP A 456 -3.21 10.41 4.96
N HIS A 457 -4.14 9.65 5.55
CA HIS A 457 -4.63 9.84 6.92
C HIS A 457 -3.54 9.50 7.96
N LEU A 458 -2.62 10.44 8.23
CA LEU A 458 -1.45 10.26 9.09
C LEU A 458 -1.76 9.98 10.57
N ASP A 459 -2.97 10.27 11.04
CA ASP A 459 -3.41 10.02 12.42
C ASP A 459 -4.02 8.62 12.62
N VAL A 460 -4.20 7.84 11.54
CA VAL A 460 -4.61 6.43 11.60
C VAL A 460 -3.38 5.54 11.80
N PRO A 461 -3.24 4.89 12.99
CA PRO A 461 -2.05 4.11 13.31
C PRO A 461 -2.17 2.67 12.81
N TRP A 462 -1.04 1.98 12.70
CA TRP A 462 -0.94 0.65 12.07
C TRP A 462 -1.85 -0.41 12.71
N GLU A 463 -2.20 -0.30 14.00
CA GLU A 463 -3.11 -1.22 14.67
C GLU A 463 -4.51 -1.20 14.03
N LYS A 464 -4.95 -0.06 13.48
CA LYS A 464 -6.22 0.06 12.76
C LYS A 464 -6.16 -0.64 11.41
N PHE A 465 -5.05 -0.48 10.69
CA PHE A 465 -4.78 -1.20 9.45
C PHE A 465 -4.77 -2.72 9.68
N TYR A 466 -4.17 -3.17 10.79
CA TYR A 466 -4.08 -4.60 11.14
C TYR A 466 -5.41 -5.22 11.61
N THR A 467 -6.26 -4.45 12.27
CA THR A 467 -7.50 -4.96 12.89
C THR A 467 -8.75 -4.85 12.02
N SER A 468 -8.72 -4.09 10.92
CA SER A 468 -9.78 -4.10 9.91
C SER A 468 -9.94 -5.50 9.30
N GLU A 469 -11.17 -5.92 9.00
CA GLU A 469 -11.48 -7.26 8.48
C GLU A 469 -12.32 -7.14 7.20
N PRO A 470 -11.83 -7.58 6.02
CA PRO A 470 -12.56 -7.49 4.74
C PRO A 470 -13.96 -8.11 4.73
N LEU A 471 -14.21 -9.10 5.60
CA LEU A 471 -15.49 -9.82 5.66
C LEU A 471 -16.44 -9.27 6.73
N GLU A 472 -16.12 -8.13 7.35
CA GLU A 472 -16.99 -7.49 8.36
C GLU A 472 -18.39 -7.20 7.78
N GLY A 473 -19.43 -7.52 8.56
CA GLY A 473 -20.83 -7.38 8.14
C GLY A 473 -21.36 -8.48 7.20
N ILE A 474 -20.51 -9.35 6.64
CA ILE A 474 -20.92 -10.37 5.65
C ILE A 474 -21.20 -11.71 6.34
N ASN A 475 -22.44 -11.89 6.81
CA ASN A 475 -22.85 -13.10 7.53
C ASN A 475 -22.98 -14.34 6.63
N ASN A 476 -23.31 -14.17 5.33
CA ASN A 476 -23.43 -15.29 4.41
C ASN A 476 -22.06 -15.69 3.85
N THR A 477 -21.53 -16.84 4.30
CA THR A 477 -20.23 -17.35 3.84
C THR A 477 -20.18 -17.62 2.33
N ALA A 478 -21.32 -17.87 1.67
CA ALA A 478 -21.38 -18.00 0.22
C ALA A 478 -21.04 -16.70 -0.53
N HIS A 479 -21.12 -15.54 0.14
CA HIS A 479 -20.75 -14.23 -0.40
C HIS A 479 -19.29 -13.86 -0.14
N HIS A 480 -18.57 -14.56 0.76
CA HIS A 480 -17.15 -14.26 1.06
C HIS A 480 -16.26 -14.34 -0.18
N LYS A 481 -16.55 -15.26 -1.11
CA LYS A 481 -15.85 -15.39 -2.40
C LYS A 481 -16.04 -14.21 -3.38
N LEU A 482 -16.99 -13.32 -3.10
CA LEU A 482 -17.23 -12.11 -3.90
C LEU A 482 -16.38 -10.93 -3.40
N VAL A 483 -15.92 -10.97 -2.14
CA VAL A 483 -14.87 -10.06 -1.65
C VAL A 483 -13.55 -10.56 -2.19
N LEU A 484 -12.98 -9.82 -3.14
CA LEU A 484 -11.71 -10.20 -3.80
C LEU A 484 -10.52 -10.04 -2.84
N GLY A 485 -10.67 -9.14 -1.88
CA GLY A 485 -9.67 -8.72 -0.89
C GLY A 485 -9.81 -7.23 -0.63
N GLY A 486 -8.68 -6.55 -0.46
CA GLY A 486 -8.67 -5.15 -0.08
C GLY A 486 -7.44 -4.39 -0.55
N GLU A 487 -7.47 -3.09 -0.33
CA GLU A 487 -6.48 -2.13 -0.80
C GLU A 487 -6.21 -1.06 0.26
N VAL A 488 -4.95 -0.64 0.37
CA VAL A 488 -4.56 0.57 1.10
C VAL A 488 -4.33 1.70 0.12
N CYS A 489 -4.89 2.88 0.38
CA CYS A 489 -4.82 3.99 -0.56
C CYS A 489 -3.77 5.02 -0.14
N MET A 490 -2.88 5.39 -1.06
CA MET A 490 -1.91 6.47 -0.90
C MET A 490 -2.28 7.60 -1.87
N TRP A 491 -3.28 8.40 -1.49
CA TRP A 491 -3.62 9.66 -2.16
C TRP A 491 -2.52 10.70 -1.92
N SER A 492 -2.24 11.55 -2.90
CA SER A 492 -1.01 12.36 -2.92
C SER A 492 -1.22 13.87 -2.70
N GLU A 493 -2.37 14.36 -2.21
CA GLU A 493 -2.60 15.80 -1.93
C GLU A 493 -1.55 16.40 -0.99
N THR A 494 -1.02 15.58 -0.07
CA THR A 494 -0.07 16.01 0.97
C THR A 494 1.19 15.15 1.06
N ALA A 495 1.39 14.24 0.10
CA ALA A 495 2.54 13.34 0.05
C ALA A 495 3.20 13.39 -1.33
N ASP A 496 4.54 13.41 -1.36
CA ASP A 496 5.31 13.44 -2.61
C ASP A 496 6.57 12.56 -2.51
N THR A 497 7.50 12.71 -3.46
CA THR A 497 8.79 12.00 -3.47
C THR A 497 9.59 12.09 -2.16
N SER A 498 9.38 13.13 -1.35
CA SER A 498 10.11 13.37 -0.11
C SER A 498 9.56 12.57 1.09
N ASP A 499 8.32 12.07 1.02
CA ASP A 499 7.70 11.33 2.12
C ASP A 499 6.74 10.18 1.77
N VAL A 500 6.45 9.91 0.50
CA VAL A 500 5.56 8.80 0.10
C VAL A 500 5.96 7.44 0.72
N GLN A 501 7.25 7.10 0.75
CA GLN A 501 7.73 5.84 1.34
C GLN A 501 7.46 5.73 2.85
N GLN A 502 7.68 6.82 3.60
CA GLN A 502 7.50 6.82 5.06
C GLN A 502 6.04 7.04 5.47
N THR A 503 5.19 7.48 4.54
CA THR A 503 3.73 7.51 4.71
C THR A 503 3.12 6.13 4.46
N ILE A 504 3.54 5.42 3.40
CA ILE A 504 3.11 4.05 3.10
C ILE A 504 3.60 3.05 4.17
N TRP A 505 4.91 3.02 4.43
CA TRP A 505 5.54 1.96 5.22
C TRP A 505 5.81 2.40 6.67
N PRO A 506 5.53 1.56 7.67
CA PRO A 506 5.14 0.15 7.55
C PRO A 506 3.62 -0.10 7.52
N ARG A 507 2.75 0.93 7.54
CA ARG A 507 1.28 0.76 7.70
C ARG A 507 0.65 -0.12 6.61
N ALA A 508 1.08 0.00 5.36
CA ALA A 508 0.64 -0.91 4.29
C ALA A 508 0.99 -2.39 4.57
N ALA A 509 2.10 -2.67 5.25
CA ALA A 509 2.46 -4.03 5.66
C ALA A 509 1.50 -4.62 6.72
N ALA A 510 0.84 -3.77 7.53
CA ALA A 510 -0.17 -4.21 8.50
C ALA A 510 -1.43 -4.77 7.80
N ALA A 511 -1.91 -4.06 6.77
CA ALA A 511 -2.99 -4.56 5.91
C ALA A 511 -2.55 -5.78 5.08
N ALA A 512 -1.29 -5.82 4.61
CA ALA A 512 -0.77 -6.94 3.86
C ALA A 512 -0.79 -8.27 4.65
N GLU A 513 -0.48 -8.25 5.96
CA GLU A 513 -0.62 -9.45 6.80
C GLU A 513 -2.10 -9.85 6.98
N LYS A 514 -3.01 -8.89 7.16
CA LYS A 514 -4.46 -9.17 7.21
C LYS A 514 -5.00 -9.83 5.94
N LEU A 515 -4.46 -9.45 4.78
CA LEU A 515 -4.88 -9.92 3.46
C LEU A 515 -4.17 -11.23 3.03
N TRP A 516 -3.00 -11.53 3.60
CA TRP A 516 -2.25 -12.77 3.34
C TRP A 516 -2.58 -13.88 4.35
N SER A 517 -2.44 -13.62 5.65
CA SER A 517 -2.46 -14.65 6.69
C SER A 517 -3.88 -15.14 7.00
N PRO A 518 -4.05 -16.38 7.51
CA PRO A 518 -5.36 -16.89 7.91
C PRO A 518 -5.99 -16.04 9.03
N LEU A 519 -7.32 -16.10 9.13
CA LEU A 519 -8.08 -15.30 10.10
C LEU A 519 -7.61 -15.59 11.54
N GLU A 520 -7.36 -16.85 11.86
CA GLU A 520 -6.92 -17.32 13.18
C GLU A 520 -5.56 -16.73 13.59
N ALA A 521 -4.67 -16.47 12.63
CA ALA A 521 -3.36 -15.86 12.87
C ALA A 521 -3.44 -14.34 13.11
N THR A 522 -4.51 -13.68 12.63
CA THR A 522 -4.67 -12.22 12.69
C THR A 522 -5.79 -11.76 13.63
N ALA A 523 -6.57 -12.68 14.19
CA ALA A 523 -7.61 -12.45 15.20
C ALA A 523 -7.03 -12.37 16.63
N VAL A 524 -5.92 -11.64 16.81
CA VAL A 524 -5.13 -11.68 18.04
C VAL A 524 -5.56 -10.62 19.05
N TYR A 525 -5.78 -11.03 20.30
CA TYR A 525 -6.28 -10.16 21.38
C TYR A 525 -5.25 -9.14 21.93
N ASP A 526 -3.95 -9.44 21.86
CA ASP A 526 -2.87 -8.55 22.33
C ASP A 526 -1.82 -8.34 21.24
N LEU A 527 -1.97 -7.23 20.50
CA LEU A 527 -1.05 -6.83 19.45
C LEU A 527 0.37 -6.54 19.98
N ASN A 528 0.51 -6.05 21.21
CA ASN A 528 1.81 -5.63 21.77
C ASN A 528 2.72 -6.83 22.06
N GLN A 529 2.15 -7.97 22.46
CA GLN A 529 2.91 -9.19 22.75
C GLN A 529 3.21 -10.03 21.50
N THR A 530 2.36 -9.99 20.47
CA THR A 530 2.33 -11.01 19.40
C THR A 530 2.59 -10.47 18.00
N VAL A 531 2.23 -9.21 17.74
CA VAL A 531 2.31 -8.59 16.41
C VAL A 531 3.41 -7.54 16.38
N LEU A 532 3.41 -6.62 17.36
CA LEU A 532 4.37 -5.52 17.49
C LEU A 532 5.84 -5.97 17.40
N PRO A 533 6.31 -7.05 18.07
CA PRO A 533 7.72 -7.46 17.97
C PRO A 533 8.13 -7.93 16.57
N ARG A 534 7.22 -8.61 15.85
CA ARG A 534 7.44 -9.04 14.46
C ARG A 534 7.38 -7.84 13.52
N PHE A 535 6.46 -6.91 13.77
CA PHE A 535 6.28 -5.71 12.95
C PHE A 535 7.44 -4.73 13.08
N GLN A 536 7.99 -4.54 14.30
CA GLN A 536 9.24 -3.80 14.53
C GLN A 536 10.43 -4.43 13.80
N TYR A 537 10.55 -5.76 13.86
CA TYR A 537 11.58 -6.51 13.13
C TYR A 537 11.44 -6.35 11.60
N PHE A 538 10.23 -6.50 11.06
CA PHE A 538 9.98 -6.32 9.63
C PHE A 538 10.21 -4.87 9.18
N ARG A 539 9.85 -3.88 9.99
CA ARG A 539 10.18 -2.46 9.73
C ARG A 539 11.70 -2.22 9.69
N CYS A 540 12.48 -2.87 10.57
CA CYS A 540 13.95 -2.84 10.47
C CYS A 540 14.45 -3.48 9.17
N LEU A 541 13.86 -4.61 8.76
CA LEU A 541 14.21 -5.28 7.53
C LEU A 541 13.97 -4.38 6.31
N LEU A 542 12.82 -3.68 6.24
CA LEU A 542 12.55 -2.67 5.20
C LEU A 542 13.65 -1.59 5.14
N ASN A 543 14.01 -0.98 6.27
CA ASN A 543 15.08 0.01 6.33
C ASN A 543 16.44 -0.56 5.89
N ASN A 544 16.77 -1.79 6.27
CA ASN A 544 18.01 -2.49 5.88
C ASN A 544 18.05 -2.84 4.38
N ARG A 545 16.88 -2.90 3.72
CA ARG A 545 16.70 -3.05 2.27
C ARG A 545 16.59 -1.70 1.54
N GLY A 546 16.73 -0.57 2.24
CA GLY A 546 16.68 0.79 1.66
C GLY A 546 15.31 1.47 1.65
N ILE A 547 14.25 0.78 2.07
CA ILE A 547 12.89 1.34 2.13
C ILE A 547 12.77 2.21 3.38
N ALA A 548 12.44 3.50 3.21
CA ALA A 548 12.36 4.48 4.30
C ALA A 548 11.10 4.31 5.18
N ALA A 549 10.98 3.20 5.88
CA ALA A 549 9.80 2.88 6.69
C ALA A 549 9.77 3.66 8.02
N ALA A 550 8.64 4.30 8.32
CA ALA A 550 8.42 5.06 9.55
C ALA A 550 8.55 4.21 10.83
N PRO A 551 8.80 4.81 12.00
CA PRO A 551 8.73 4.13 13.29
C PRO A 551 7.29 3.72 13.62
N VAL A 552 7.14 2.56 14.26
CA VAL A 552 5.87 1.89 14.58
C VAL A 552 5.18 2.50 15.80
N THR A 553 5.94 2.76 16.87
CA THR A 553 5.44 3.25 18.18
C THR A 553 5.17 4.76 18.20
N ASN A 554 5.34 5.43 17.07
CA ASN A 554 5.41 6.88 16.97
C ASN A 554 4.17 7.42 16.27
N PHE A 555 3.22 7.95 17.03
CA PHE A 555 1.92 8.39 16.52
C PHE A 555 1.97 9.36 15.32
N TYR A 556 3.04 10.16 15.19
CA TYR A 556 3.21 11.08 14.06
C TYR A 556 4.29 10.65 13.06
N ALA A 557 4.81 9.41 13.17
CA ALA A 557 5.93 8.87 12.38
C ALA A 557 7.27 9.65 12.41
N ARG A 558 7.32 10.87 12.96
CA ARG A 558 8.40 11.86 12.77
C ARG A 558 9.04 12.37 14.08
N ARG A 559 8.74 11.76 15.24
CA ARG A 559 9.41 12.10 16.53
C ARG A 559 10.75 11.36 16.73
N PRO A 560 11.73 11.93 17.45
CA PRO A 560 12.96 11.22 17.82
C PRO A 560 12.70 10.06 18.79
N PRO A 561 13.58 9.05 18.85
CA PRO A 561 13.50 7.97 19.83
C PRO A 561 13.66 8.49 21.27
N ILE A 562 13.05 7.81 22.23
CA ILE A 562 12.99 8.26 23.64
C ILE A 562 14.32 8.00 24.40
N GLY A 563 15.24 7.24 23.80
CA GLY A 563 16.57 6.96 24.35
C GLY A 563 17.51 6.31 23.34
N PRO A 564 18.60 5.67 23.78
CA PRO A 564 19.49 4.87 22.94
C PRO A 564 18.82 3.52 22.58
N GLY A 565 17.70 3.59 21.88
CA GLY A 565 16.98 2.45 21.30
C GLY A 565 17.57 2.03 19.95
N SER A 566 17.19 0.84 19.49
CA SER A 566 17.54 0.36 18.15
C SER A 566 16.34 0.51 17.21
N CYS A 567 16.46 0.17 15.93
CA CYS A 567 15.26 0.13 15.08
C CYS A 567 14.23 -0.93 15.59
N PHE A 568 14.66 -1.91 16.41
CA PHE A 568 13.83 -2.96 16.98
C PHE A 568 13.17 -2.57 18.32
N ASP A 569 13.57 -1.44 18.93
CA ASP A 569 13.11 -0.97 20.24
C ASP A 569 13.07 0.57 20.22
N GLN A 570 11.85 1.13 20.03
CA GLN A 570 11.60 2.48 19.46
C GLN A 570 10.88 3.43 20.42
#